data_AF-A0A1B6G2F6-F1
#
_entry.id   AF-A0A1B6G2F6-F1
#
_cell.length_a   1.000
_cell.length_b   1.000
_cell.length_c   1.000
_cell.angle_alpha   90.00
_cell.angle_beta   90.00
_cell.angle_gamma   90.00
#
_symmetry.space_group_name_H-M   'P 1'
#
loop_
_entity.id
_entity.type
_entity.pdbx_description
1 polymer ?
#
loop_
_entity_poly.entity_id
_entity_poly.type
_entity_poly.pdbx_seq_one_letter_code
_entity_poly.pdbx_strand_id
1 'polypeptide(L)'
;KSPCNRQYIGHTNRTFFQRFKEHNTSHHSNPSSVVAKHLKQNPSHTITFPDSLMILNRTNSKTLAIVQESYQIFKHINNNGPSNLLNIKEDYNNSAIFKRIYDIESNMKQFGNIAINRQHRKSESSRPTINQEIPKKQPLNVQSDTSPMNEA
;
A
#
# COMPACT_ATOMS: atom_id res chain seq x y z
N LYS A 1 -5.02 20.04 -24.63
CA LYS A 1 -5.26 20.19 -23.17
C LYS A 1 -4.67 18.98 -22.47
N SER A 2 -3.93 19.17 -21.38
CA SER A 2 -3.40 18.06 -20.55
C SER A 2 -4.54 17.35 -19.81
N PRO A 3 -4.50 16.02 -19.61
CA PRO A 3 -5.50 15.32 -18.80
C PRO A 3 -5.49 15.81 -17.35
N CYS A 4 -6.66 16.12 -16.80
CA CYS A 4 -6.80 16.55 -15.41
C CYS A 4 -6.97 15.33 -14.50
N ASN A 5 -5.92 14.98 -13.77
CA ASN A 5 -5.90 13.84 -12.85
C ASN A 5 -6.15 14.25 -11.38
N ARG A 6 -6.71 15.43 -11.14
CA ARG A 6 -6.97 15.92 -9.78
C ARG A 6 -8.12 15.17 -9.14
N GLN A 7 -7.91 14.73 -7.91
CA GLN A 7 -8.90 14.01 -7.12
C GLN A 7 -9.57 14.91 -6.09
N TYR A 8 -10.76 14.52 -5.62
CA TYR A 8 -11.44 15.15 -4.50
C TYR A 8 -11.68 14.10 -3.42
N ILE A 9 -11.34 14.41 -2.18
CA ILE A 9 -11.55 13.52 -1.02
C ILE A 9 -12.50 14.22 -0.06
N GLY A 10 -13.66 13.65 0.23
CA GLY A 10 -14.61 14.24 1.16
C GLY A 10 -15.47 13.21 1.88
N HIS A 11 -15.98 13.58 3.05
CA HIS A 11 -17.04 12.84 3.73
C HIS A 11 -18.43 13.28 3.25
N THR A 12 -19.40 12.38 3.34
CA THR A 12 -20.81 12.67 3.07
C THR A 12 -21.71 11.78 3.93
N ASN A 13 -22.80 12.36 4.44
CA ASN A 13 -23.89 11.62 5.08
C ASN A 13 -25.00 11.24 4.08
N ARG A 14 -24.86 11.67 2.83
CA ARG A 14 -25.80 11.40 1.74
C ARG A 14 -25.45 10.10 1.05
N THR A 15 -26.38 9.58 0.26
CA THR A 15 -26.07 8.46 -0.62
C THR A 15 -25.03 8.88 -1.66
N PHE A 16 -24.29 7.90 -2.16
CA PHE A 16 -23.25 8.12 -3.17
C PHE A 16 -23.81 8.80 -4.43
N PHE A 17 -24.99 8.38 -4.86
CA PHE A 17 -25.68 8.94 -6.01
C PHE A 17 -26.13 10.39 -5.79
N GLN A 18 -26.63 10.72 -4.60
CA GLN A 18 -26.96 12.11 -4.24
C GLN A 18 -25.71 12.99 -4.29
N ARG A 19 -24.60 12.51 -3.72
CA ARG A 19 -23.34 13.25 -3.72
C ARG A 19 -22.76 13.43 -5.12
N PHE A 20 -22.87 12.41 -5.97
CA PHE A 20 -22.50 12.51 -7.38
C PHE A 20 -23.28 13.61 -8.09
N LYS A 21 -24.62 13.65 -7.92
CA LYS A 21 -25.47 14.68 -8.54
C LYS A 21 -25.06 16.10 -8.14
N GLU A 22 -24.72 16.31 -6.87
CA GLU A 22 -24.21 17.60 -6.37
C GLU A 22 -22.86 17.99 -6.98
N HIS A 23 -22.02 17.01 -7.28
CA HIS A 23 -20.71 17.24 -7.87
C HIS A 23 -20.78 17.45 -9.39
N ASN A 24 -21.69 16.77 -10.08
CA ASN A 24 -21.77 16.72 -11.53
C ASN A 24 -22.68 17.80 -12.17
N THR A 25 -23.21 18.74 -11.39
CA THR A 25 -24.11 19.77 -11.93
C THR A 25 -23.29 20.88 -12.62
N SER A 26 -22.96 20.66 -13.89
CA SER A 26 -22.21 21.58 -14.76
C SER A 26 -22.82 22.99 -14.89
N HIS A 27 -24.14 23.12 -14.67
CA HIS A 27 -24.89 24.36 -14.88
C HIS A 27 -25.40 25.02 -13.59
N HIS A 28 -24.89 24.67 -12.42
CA HIS A 28 -25.26 25.40 -11.21
C HIS A 28 -24.87 26.88 -11.35
N SER A 29 -25.83 27.78 -11.21
CA SER A 29 -25.59 29.23 -11.14
C SER A 29 -24.60 29.54 -10.00
N ASN A 30 -24.75 28.86 -8.87
CA ASN A 30 -23.86 28.95 -7.71
C ASN A 30 -23.45 27.55 -7.18
N PRO A 31 -22.39 26.92 -7.72
CA PRO A 31 -21.96 25.60 -7.30
C PRO A 31 -21.36 25.63 -5.89
N SER A 32 -21.91 24.82 -4.98
CA SER A 32 -21.46 24.75 -3.58
C SER A 32 -20.24 23.85 -3.38
N SER A 33 -20.08 22.80 -4.19
CA SER A 33 -18.98 21.85 -4.06
C SER A 33 -17.74 22.27 -4.86
N VAL A 34 -16.56 21.94 -4.34
CA VAL A 34 -15.27 22.19 -5.03
C VAL A 34 -15.22 21.49 -6.38
N VAL A 35 -15.77 20.27 -6.49
CA VAL A 35 -15.86 19.53 -7.75
C VAL A 35 -16.74 20.26 -8.76
N ALA A 36 -17.93 20.71 -8.36
CA ALA A 36 -18.84 21.42 -9.25
C ALA A 36 -18.24 22.75 -9.73
N LYS A 37 -17.54 23.47 -8.84
CA LYS A 37 -16.76 24.67 -9.21
C LYS A 37 -15.69 24.35 -10.26
N HIS A 38 -14.94 23.26 -10.07
CA HIS A 38 -13.91 22.80 -11.00
C HIS A 38 -14.49 22.43 -12.36
N LEU A 39 -15.59 21.67 -12.42
CA LEU A 39 -16.24 21.30 -13.68
C LEU A 39 -16.81 22.52 -14.42
N LYS A 40 -17.37 23.49 -13.70
CA LYS A 40 -17.84 24.75 -14.28
C LYS A 40 -16.71 25.56 -14.93
N GLN A 41 -15.54 25.61 -14.28
CA GLN A 41 -14.34 26.29 -14.79
C GLN A 41 -13.67 25.52 -15.94
N ASN A 42 -13.92 24.21 -16.04
CA ASN A 42 -13.29 23.32 -17.00
C ASN A 42 -14.36 22.50 -17.76
N PRO A 43 -15.10 23.10 -18.71
CA PRO A 43 -16.24 22.45 -19.36
C PRO A 43 -15.86 21.23 -20.21
N SER A 44 -14.58 21.02 -20.49
CA SER A 44 -14.07 19.80 -21.13
C SER A 44 -13.84 18.63 -20.17
N HIS A 45 -13.99 18.83 -18.85
CA HIS A 45 -13.91 17.76 -17.87
C HIS A 45 -15.29 17.17 -17.65
N THR A 46 -15.37 15.84 -17.68
CA THR A 46 -16.59 15.07 -17.44
C THR A 46 -16.30 14.01 -16.40
N ILE A 47 -17.25 13.78 -15.49
CA ILE A 47 -17.21 12.69 -14.52
C ILE A 47 -18.36 11.72 -14.79
N THR A 48 -18.08 10.43 -14.85
CA THR A 48 -19.06 9.35 -15.00
C THR A 48 -19.28 8.66 -13.66
N PHE A 49 -20.53 8.33 -13.32
CA PHE A 49 -20.84 7.71 -12.03
C PHE A 49 -20.07 6.40 -11.71
N PRO A 50 -19.90 5.45 -12.66
CA PRO A 50 -19.26 4.17 -12.37
C PRO A 50 -17.77 4.29 -12.04
N ASP A 51 -17.09 5.29 -12.62
CA ASP A 51 -15.62 5.36 -12.61
C ASP A 51 -15.07 6.49 -11.73
N SER A 52 -15.92 7.43 -11.31
CA SER A 52 -15.45 8.71 -10.75
C SER A 52 -15.52 8.81 -9.22
N LEU A 53 -16.07 7.81 -8.54
CA LEU A 53 -16.20 7.85 -7.08
C LEU A 53 -15.81 6.51 -6.46
N MET A 54 -15.08 6.57 -5.35
CA MET A 54 -14.65 5.40 -4.58
C MET A 54 -14.93 5.65 -3.09
N ILE A 55 -15.41 4.62 -2.39
CA ILE A 55 -15.57 4.66 -0.93
C ILE A 55 -14.23 4.26 -0.29
N LEU A 56 -13.60 5.19 0.42
CA LEU A 56 -12.37 4.91 1.17
C LEU A 56 -12.66 4.27 2.53
N ASN A 57 -13.64 4.81 3.26
CA ASN A 57 -14.01 4.38 4.61
C ASN A 57 -15.52 4.59 4.83
N ARG A 58 -16.13 3.72 5.64
CA ARG A 58 -17.51 3.87 6.14
C ARG A 58 -17.49 3.99 7.66
N THR A 59 -18.24 4.93 8.21
CA THR A 59 -18.38 5.14 9.64
C THR A 59 -19.72 5.80 9.97
N ASN A 60 -20.24 5.52 11.16
CA ASN A 60 -21.46 6.15 11.68
C ASN A 60 -21.17 7.44 12.46
N SER A 61 -19.89 7.73 12.76
CA SER A 61 -19.49 8.92 13.52
C SER A 61 -19.03 10.04 12.59
N LYS A 62 -19.72 11.19 12.65
CA LYS A 62 -19.36 12.39 11.88
C LYS A 62 -17.96 12.90 12.22
N THR A 63 -17.62 12.93 13.51
CA THR A 63 -16.29 13.36 13.97
C THR A 63 -15.20 12.45 13.41
N LEU A 64 -15.42 11.13 13.45
CA LEU A 64 -14.48 10.17 12.89
C LEU A 64 -14.37 10.33 11.37
N ALA A 65 -15.47 10.59 10.67
CA ALA A 65 -15.47 10.83 9.22
C ALA A 65 -14.64 12.06 8.84
N ILE A 66 -14.73 13.15 9.61
CA ILE A 66 -13.93 14.36 9.40
C ILE A 66 -12.44 14.07 9.62
N VAL A 67 -12.08 13.37 10.71
CA VAL A 67 -10.69 12.99 10.98
C VAL A 67 -10.14 12.07 9.88
N GLN A 68 -10.95 11.10 9.42
CA GLN A 68 -10.60 10.21 8.32
C GLN A 68 -10.41 10.97 7.00
N GLU A 69 -11.29 11.92 6.66
CA GLU A 69 -11.10 12.78 5.49
C GLU A 69 -9.77 13.51 5.56
N SER A 70 -9.48 14.17 6.69
CA SER A 70 -8.24 14.92 6.87
C SER A 70 -6.99 14.03 6.77
N TYR A 71 -7.04 12.84 7.34
CA TYR A 71 -5.94 11.88 7.23
C TYR A 71 -5.75 11.36 5.80
N GLN A 72 -6.84 11.08 5.07
CA GLN A 72 -6.76 10.64 3.67
C GLN A 72 -6.22 11.74 2.76
N ILE A 73 -6.58 13.01 3.00
CA ILE A 73 -5.99 14.18 2.33
C ILE A 73 -4.48 14.24 2.59
N PHE A 74 -4.05 14.15 3.86
CA PHE A 74 -2.64 14.13 4.23
C PHE A 74 -1.88 13.01 3.52
N LYS A 75 -2.43 11.79 3.57
CA LYS A 75 -1.85 10.60 2.94
C LYS A 75 -1.73 10.75 1.42
N HIS A 76 -2.74 11.32 0.76
CA HIS A 76 -2.71 11.58 -0.68
C HIS A 76 -1.61 12.57 -1.05
N ILE A 77 -1.48 13.66 -0.30
CA ILE A 77 -0.44 14.68 -0.54
C ILE A 77 0.96 14.08 -0.39
N ASN A 78 1.20 13.23 0.62
CA ASN A 78 2.49 12.57 0.81
C ASN A 78 2.82 11.55 -0.29
N ASN A 79 1.81 10.87 -0.86
CA ASN A 79 2.03 9.87 -1.91
C ASN A 79 2.12 10.48 -3.32
N ASN A 80 1.30 11.49 -3.61
CA ASN A 80 1.03 11.95 -4.98
C ASN A 80 1.33 13.43 -5.20
N GLY A 81 1.71 14.17 -4.15
CA GLY A 81 1.90 15.61 -4.18
C GLY A 81 0.58 16.41 -4.14
N PRO A 82 0.66 17.70 -3.74
CA PRO A 82 -0.54 18.54 -3.56
C PRO A 82 -1.24 18.89 -4.88
N SER A 83 -0.51 18.95 -6.00
CA SER A 83 -1.07 19.34 -7.31
C SER A 83 -2.15 18.40 -7.86
N ASN A 84 -2.23 17.18 -7.31
CA ASN A 84 -3.18 16.13 -7.70
C ASN A 84 -4.45 16.11 -6.84
N LEU A 85 -4.72 17.15 -6.04
CA LEU A 85 -5.90 17.22 -5.17
C LEU A 85 -6.67 18.55 -5.37
N LEU A 86 -8.00 18.49 -5.37
CA LEU A 86 -8.88 19.65 -5.52
C LEU A 86 -9.13 20.40 -4.21
N ASN A 87 -9.16 19.69 -3.08
CA ASN A 87 -9.54 20.24 -1.78
C ASN A 87 -8.41 20.15 -0.75
N ILE A 88 -7.26 20.73 -1.08
CA ILE A 88 -6.16 20.90 -0.13
C ILE A 88 -6.66 21.70 1.07
N LYS A 89 -6.29 21.25 2.26
CA LYS A 89 -6.58 21.93 3.52
C LYS A 89 -5.25 22.12 4.24
N GLU A 90 -4.79 23.37 4.34
CA GLU A 90 -3.44 23.71 4.80
C GLU A 90 -3.14 23.18 6.21
N ASP A 91 -4.16 23.18 7.08
CA ASP A 91 -4.05 22.81 8.50
C ASP A 91 -3.56 21.36 8.72
N TYR A 92 -3.76 20.46 7.76
CA TYR A 92 -3.46 19.03 7.97
C TYR A 92 -2.07 18.61 7.51
N ASN A 93 -1.36 19.45 6.76
CA ASN A 93 -0.06 19.10 6.17
C ASN A 93 1.04 18.91 7.22
N ASN A 94 0.87 19.46 8.43
CA ASN A 94 1.87 19.44 9.50
C ASN A 94 1.43 18.66 10.76
N SER A 95 0.37 17.84 10.67
CA SER A 95 -0.10 17.06 11.82
C SER A 95 0.90 15.96 12.19
N ALA A 96 1.55 16.11 13.35
CA ALA A 96 2.49 15.12 13.89
C ALA A 96 1.84 13.75 14.10
N ILE A 97 0.57 13.72 14.49
CA ILE A 97 -0.20 12.49 14.66
C ILE A 97 -0.41 11.79 13.30
N PHE A 98 -0.81 12.53 12.27
CA PHE A 98 -0.99 11.95 10.94
C PHE A 98 0.30 11.44 10.34
N LYS A 99 1.41 12.17 10.53
CA LYS A 99 2.74 11.71 10.13
C LYS A 99 3.09 10.38 10.79
N ARG A 100 2.91 10.28 12.12
CA ARG A 100 3.19 9.03 12.85
C ARG A 100 2.36 7.85 12.37
N ILE A 101 1.06 8.04 12.12
CA ILE A 101 0.18 6.98 11.61
C ILE A 101 0.62 6.56 10.19
N TYR A 102 0.92 7.54 9.33
CA TYR A 102 1.39 7.30 7.96
C TYR A 102 2.72 6.52 7.93
N ASP A 103 3.67 6.87 8.80
CA ASP A 103 4.96 6.18 8.90
C ASP A 103 4.79 4.71 9.32
N ILE A 104 3.89 4.45 10.29
CA ILE A 104 3.55 3.08 10.73
C ILE A 104 2.96 2.28 9.57
N GLU A 105 1.95 2.82 8.87
CA GLU A 105 1.32 2.12 7.73
C GLU A 105 2.33 1.82 6.61
N SER A 106 3.21 2.77 6.32
CA SER A 106 4.24 2.63 5.27
C SER A 106 5.24 1.54 5.62
N ASN A 107 5.70 1.50 6.88
CA ASN A 107 6.58 0.45 7.37
C ASN A 107 5.90 -0.93 7.34
N MET A 108 4.63 -1.03 7.75
CA MET A 108 3.89 -2.31 7.73
C MET A 108 3.76 -2.88 6.31
N LYS A 109 3.53 -2.03 5.30
CA LYS A 109 3.52 -2.47 3.89
C LYS A 109 4.88 -3.03 3.45
N GLN A 110 5.97 -2.40 3.88
CA GLN A 110 7.32 -2.87 3.57
C GLN A 110 7.60 -4.26 4.15
N PHE A 111 7.22 -4.50 5.41
CA PHE A 111 7.41 -5.81 6.05
C PHE A 111 6.48 -6.90 5.51
N GLY A 112 5.23 -6.55 5.15
CA GLY A 112 4.31 -7.50 4.49
C GLY A 112 4.84 -8.02 3.16
N ASN A 113 5.46 -7.15 2.35
CA ASN A 113 6.07 -7.55 1.08
C ASN A 113 7.33 -8.43 1.25
N ILE A 114 8.10 -8.22 2.33
CA ILE A 114 9.26 -9.06 2.64
C ILE A 114 8.81 -10.48 3.02
N ALA A 115 7.70 -10.62 3.76
CA ALA A 115 7.17 -11.93 4.15
C ALA A 115 6.71 -12.77 2.95
N ILE A 116 6.04 -12.14 1.96
CA ILE A 116 5.57 -12.80 0.74
C ILE A 116 6.74 -13.24 -0.15
N ASN A 117 7.75 -12.39 -0.34
CA ASN A 117 8.95 -12.74 -1.11
C ASN A 117 9.76 -13.89 -0.47
N ARG A 118 9.71 -14.04 0.86
CA ARG A 118 10.38 -15.14 1.56
C ARG A 118 9.68 -16.48 1.42
N GLN A 119 8.36 -16.50 1.20
CA GLN A 119 7.61 -17.73 0.94
C GLN A 119 7.84 -18.25 -0.48
N HIS A 120 7.93 -17.37 -1.49
CA HIS A 120 8.24 -17.77 -2.87
C HIS A 120 9.64 -18.39 -3.04
N ARG A 121 10.63 -17.98 -2.24
CA ARG A 121 11.96 -18.62 -2.25
C ARG A 121 12.00 -20.00 -1.60
N LYS A 122 11.04 -20.35 -0.74
CA LYS A 122 10.97 -21.70 -0.14
C LYS A 122 10.33 -22.73 -1.08
N SER A 123 9.56 -22.30 -2.09
CA SER A 123 8.96 -23.20 -3.09
C SER A 123 9.89 -23.58 -4.23
N GLU A 124 11.05 -22.94 -4.40
CA GLU A 124 12.04 -23.27 -5.45
C GLU A 124 13.15 -24.23 -4.97
N SER A 125 13.12 -24.67 -3.72
CA SER A 125 14.05 -25.68 -3.20
C SER A 125 13.56 -27.11 -3.50
N SER A 126 13.30 -27.42 -4.76
CA SER A 126 13.19 -28.81 -5.23
C SER A 126 14.59 -29.41 -5.33
N ARG A 127 14.92 -30.24 -4.32
CA ARG A 127 16.00 -31.23 -4.21
C ARG A 127 16.96 -31.40 -5.41
N PRO A 128 18.29 -31.35 -5.19
CA PRO A 128 19.21 -32.05 -6.08
C PRO A 128 19.18 -33.55 -5.77
N THR A 129 18.88 -34.36 -6.79
CA THR A 129 19.07 -35.82 -6.75
C THR A 129 20.57 -36.09 -6.80
N ILE A 130 21.17 -36.44 -5.66
CA ILE A 130 22.56 -36.89 -5.58
C ILE A 130 22.55 -38.41 -5.81
N ASN A 131 23.03 -38.85 -6.99
CA ASN A 131 23.43 -40.23 -7.22
C ASN A 131 24.75 -40.47 -6.46
N GLN A 132 24.70 -41.17 -5.32
CA GLN A 132 25.89 -41.65 -4.64
C GLN A 132 26.24 -43.05 -5.15
N GLU A 133 27.35 -43.15 -5.88
CA GLU A 133 28.02 -44.43 -6.17
C GLU A 133 28.71 -44.95 -4.90
N ILE A 134 28.52 -46.24 -4.64
CA ILE A 134 29.05 -46.98 -3.49
C ILE A 134 30.51 -47.39 -3.78
N PRO A 135 31.50 -47.02 -2.94
CA PRO A 135 32.87 -47.52 -3.12
C PRO A 135 33.03 -48.93 -2.53
N LYS A 136 33.61 -49.84 -3.33
CA LYS A 136 33.96 -51.21 -2.96
C LYS A 136 35.10 -51.23 -1.94
N LYS A 137 34.92 -51.98 -0.85
CA LYS A 137 35.91 -52.26 0.20
C LYS A 137 37.10 -53.05 -0.34
N GLN A 138 38.31 -52.67 0.05
CA GLN A 138 39.52 -53.52 -0.01
C GLN A 138 39.76 -54.21 1.34
N PRO A 139 40.34 -55.44 1.36
CA PRO A 139 40.52 -56.22 2.57
C PRO A 139 41.73 -55.79 3.42
N LEU A 140 41.58 -55.95 4.73
CA LEU A 140 42.58 -55.68 5.78
C LEU A 140 43.83 -56.56 5.61
N ASN A 141 45.00 -55.94 5.76
CA ASN A 141 46.25 -56.65 6.01
C ASN A 141 46.60 -56.51 7.50
N VAL A 142 46.72 -57.65 8.18
CA VAL A 142 47.07 -57.75 9.61
C VAL A 142 48.58 -57.94 9.70
N GLN A 143 49.29 -57.02 10.37
CA GLN A 143 50.65 -57.25 10.84
C GLN A 143 50.70 -57.01 12.35
N SER A 144 50.99 -58.10 13.05
CA SER A 144 51.41 -58.19 14.44
C SER A 144 52.88 -57.78 14.58
N ASP A 145 53.23 -57.07 15.65
CA ASP A 145 54.50 -57.21 16.39
C ASP A 145 54.49 -56.27 17.60
N THR A 146 54.30 -56.80 18.82
CA THR A 146 55.32 -57.14 19.84
C THR A 146 56.04 -55.94 20.45
N SER A 147 55.63 -55.60 21.68
CA SER A 147 56.36 -54.78 22.64
C SER A 147 57.68 -55.42 23.07
N PRO A 148 58.60 -54.64 23.64
CA PRO A 148 59.10 -55.03 24.96
C PRO A 148 59.10 -53.91 26.00
N MET A 149 58.95 -54.38 27.25
CA MET A 149 59.17 -53.65 28.49
C MET A 149 60.58 -53.06 28.56
N ASN A 150 60.73 -51.93 29.23
CA ASN A 150 61.92 -51.68 30.04
C ASN A 150 61.54 -50.90 31.31
N GLU A 151 61.96 -51.47 32.42
CA GLU A 151 61.99 -50.89 33.75
C GLU A 151 63.12 -49.86 33.85
N ALA A 152 62.89 -48.78 34.59
CA ALA A 152 63.86 -48.07 35.44
C ALA A 152 63.10 -47.10 36.35
#